data_AF-A0A8T4UYV1-F1
#
_entry.id   AF-A0A8T4UYV1-F1
#
_cell.length_a   1.000
_cell.length_b   1.000
_cell.length_c   1.000
_cell.angle_alpha   90.00
_cell.angle_beta   90.00
_cell.angle_gamma   90.00
#
_symmetry.space_group_name_H-M   'P 1'
#
loop_
_entity.id
_entity.type
_entity.pdbx_description
1 polymer ?
#
loop_
_entity_poly.entity_id
_entity_poly.type
_entity_poly.pdbx_seq_one_letter_code
_entity_poly.pdbx_strand_id
1 'polypeptide(L)'
;MTLHFQKQLSEALNTIKFDTSSNNHKIFPIHDLEEERSHHNSDHIINKYGEVKWEVVDLLNTHYSKKLSKPFDLYNWLEFNEEDEVSYFLSETGSNALSYSQFKTPSQFQVWLGEKGFVIGIEQKGKGFHAEDVHHKKIKENNGAAFDFFRKAKNTIFFDNPKNARIIYIEHLL
;
A
#
# COMPACT_ATOMS: atom_id res chain seq x y z
N MET A 1 -16.17 7.83 -4.61
CA MET A 1 -15.02 8.61 -4.12
C MET A 1 -13.97 7.59 -3.74
N THR A 2 -12.72 7.75 -4.17
CA THR A 2 -11.71 6.68 -4.09
C THR A 2 -10.93 6.70 -2.77
N LEU A 3 -10.64 7.90 -2.28
CA LEU A 3 -9.94 8.14 -1.04
C LEU A 3 -10.95 8.29 0.10
N HIS A 4 -10.89 7.41 1.08
CA HIS A 4 -11.78 7.38 2.23
C HIS A 4 -11.02 7.63 3.53
N PHE A 5 -11.31 8.74 4.19
CA PHE A 5 -10.71 9.06 5.50
C PHE A 5 -11.49 8.43 6.67
N GLN A 6 -12.76 8.08 6.47
CA GLN A 6 -13.59 7.54 7.56
C GLN A 6 -13.61 6.00 7.59
N LYS A 7 -13.32 5.35 6.45
CA LYS A 7 -13.34 3.90 6.31
C LYS A 7 -12.27 3.27 7.20
N GLN A 8 -12.67 2.22 7.92
CA GLN A 8 -11.80 1.50 8.85
C GLN A 8 -11.40 0.14 8.27
N LEU A 9 -10.27 -0.41 8.74
CA LEU A 9 -9.81 -1.74 8.31
C LEU A 9 -10.88 -2.82 8.55
N SER A 10 -11.57 -2.82 9.68
CA SER A 10 -12.64 -3.78 9.98
C SER A 10 -13.78 -3.77 8.95
N GLU A 11 -14.15 -2.58 8.45
CA GLU A 11 -15.15 -2.43 7.40
C GLU A 11 -14.64 -3.02 6.08
N ALA A 12 -13.38 -2.77 5.73
CA ALA A 12 -12.76 -3.32 4.53
C ALA A 12 -12.65 -4.86 4.59
N LEU A 13 -12.22 -5.41 5.73
CA LEU A 13 -12.16 -6.85 5.97
C LEU A 13 -13.53 -7.53 5.84
N ASN A 14 -14.58 -6.89 6.35
CA ASN A 14 -15.94 -7.38 6.16
C ASN A 14 -16.36 -7.34 4.67
N THR A 15 -15.97 -6.29 3.94
CA THR A 15 -16.33 -6.09 2.53
C THR A 15 -15.72 -7.19 1.65
N ILE A 16 -14.44 -7.51 1.87
CA ILE A 16 -13.76 -8.60 1.14
C ILE A 16 -14.18 -10.00 1.61
N LYS A 17 -15.03 -10.10 2.65
CA LYS A 17 -15.36 -11.34 3.37
C LYS A 17 -14.12 -12.08 3.86
N PHE A 18 -13.29 -11.38 4.63
CA PHE A 18 -12.13 -11.96 5.28
C PHE A 18 -12.57 -12.90 6.41
N ASP A 19 -12.06 -14.14 6.40
CA ASP A 19 -12.28 -15.08 7.49
C ASP A 19 -11.17 -14.95 8.54
N THR A 20 -11.52 -14.39 9.70
CA THR A 20 -10.59 -14.19 10.82
C THR A 20 -10.05 -15.48 11.43
N SER A 21 -10.69 -16.63 11.19
CA SER A 21 -10.20 -17.94 11.63
C SER A 21 -9.20 -18.58 10.66
N SER A 22 -9.04 -18.01 9.46
CA SER A 22 -8.16 -18.52 8.42
C SER A 22 -6.75 -17.91 8.47
N ASN A 23 -5.75 -18.63 7.95
CA ASN A 23 -4.36 -18.14 7.81
C ASN A 23 -4.17 -17.25 6.56
N ASN A 24 -5.18 -16.44 6.23
CA ASN A 24 -5.22 -15.59 5.04
C ASN A 24 -4.72 -14.17 5.27
N HIS A 25 -4.21 -13.88 6.46
CA HIS A 25 -3.45 -12.68 6.74
C HIS A 25 -1.95 -12.99 6.63
N LYS A 26 -1.25 -12.26 5.77
CA LYS A 26 0.20 -12.39 5.55
C LYS A 26 0.89 -11.06 5.86
N ILE A 27 2.00 -11.15 6.59
CA ILE A 27 2.85 -10.00 6.92
C ILE A 27 4.19 -10.23 6.24
N PHE A 28 4.67 -9.22 5.52
CA PHE A 28 5.95 -9.22 4.83
C PHE A 28 6.83 -8.13 5.44
N PRO A 29 7.70 -8.47 6.41
CA PRO A 29 8.60 -7.51 7.02
C PRO A 29 9.68 -7.06 6.02
N ILE A 30 10.00 -5.77 6.05
CA ILE A 30 11.10 -5.17 5.28
C ILE A 30 12.26 -4.86 6.23
N HIS A 31 11.97 -4.11 7.29
CA HIS A 31 12.91 -3.79 8.36
C HIS A 31 12.17 -3.39 9.63
N ASP A 32 12.87 -3.41 10.76
CA ASP A 32 12.39 -2.98 12.08
C ASP A 32 13.07 -1.70 12.59
N LEU A 33 14.02 -1.16 11.82
CA LEU A 33 14.79 0.04 12.18
C LEU A 33 13.91 1.28 12.44
N GLU A 34 14.22 2.00 13.53
CA GLU A 34 13.65 3.30 13.90
C GLU A 34 14.68 4.42 13.73
N GLU A 35 15.30 4.48 12.55
CA GLU A 35 16.27 5.50 12.18
C GLU A 35 15.96 6.06 10.80
N GLU A 36 16.36 7.31 10.55
CA GLU A 36 16.13 7.93 9.25
C GLU A 36 16.97 7.24 8.17
N ARG A 37 16.38 7.09 6.99
CA ARG A 37 17.05 6.53 5.83
C ARG A 37 18.34 7.30 5.53
N SER A 38 19.45 6.58 5.48
CA SER A 38 20.78 7.06 5.12
C SER A 38 21.35 6.24 3.97
N HIS A 39 22.41 6.72 3.33
CA HIS A 39 23.09 5.96 2.28
C HIS A 39 23.67 4.61 2.76
N HIS A 40 23.82 4.41 4.08
CA HIS A 40 24.32 3.15 4.64
C HIS A 40 23.23 2.07 4.81
N ASN A 41 21.97 2.46 5.05
CA ASN A 41 20.86 1.54 5.25
C ASN A 41 19.87 1.51 4.05
N SER A 42 20.00 2.46 3.11
CA SER A 42 19.09 2.61 1.97
C SER A 42 19.07 1.39 1.06
N ASP A 43 20.23 0.87 0.68
CA ASP A 43 20.30 -0.16 -0.36
C ASP A 43 19.62 -1.45 0.09
N HIS A 44 19.84 -1.86 1.33
CA HIS A 44 19.20 -3.04 1.88
C HIS A 44 17.67 -2.87 1.98
N ILE A 45 17.21 -1.73 2.50
CA ILE A 45 15.78 -1.45 2.66
C ILE A 45 15.08 -1.37 1.30
N ILE A 46 15.68 -0.70 0.31
CA ILE A 46 15.11 -0.56 -1.04
C ILE A 46 15.06 -1.91 -1.74
N ASN A 47 16.13 -2.70 -1.66
CA ASN A 47 16.16 -4.04 -2.25
C ASN A 47 15.09 -4.92 -1.62
N LYS A 48 15.00 -4.93 -0.29
CA LYS A 48 13.99 -5.74 0.40
C LYS A 48 12.57 -5.27 0.12
N TYR A 49 12.33 -3.97 0.02
CA TYR A 49 11.05 -3.42 -0.45
C TYR A 49 10.69 -3.92 -1.85
N GLY A 50 11.66 -3.91 -2.77
CA GLY A 50 11.50 -4.44 -4.13
C GLY A 50 11.11 -5.92 -4.15
N GLU A 51 11.81 -6.75 -3.38
CA GLU A 51 11.51 -8.18 -3.21
C GLU A 51 10.09 -8.39 -2.67
N VAL A 52 9.73 -7.69 -1.60
CA VAL A 52 8.41 -7.83 -0.94
C VAL A 52 7.27 -7.43 -1.88
N LYS A 53 7.45 -6.42 -2.75
CA LYS A 53 6.44 -6.10 -3.77
C LYS A 53 6.17 -7.29 -4.70
N TRP A 54 7.23 -7.96 -5.15
CA TRP A 54 7.09 -9.14 -6.01
C TRP A 54 6.41 -10.29 -5.28
N GLU A 55 6.82 -10.57 -4.04
CA GLU A 55 6.19 -11.61 -3.21
C GLU A 55 4.68 -11.39 -3.03
N VAL A 56 4.26 -10.13 -2.82
CA VAL A 56 2.84 -9.78 -2.70
C VAL A 56 2.09 -9.97 -4.02
N VAL A 57 2.66 -9.53 -5.14
CA VAL A 57 2.05 -9.74 -6.47
C VAL A 57 1.92 -11.22 -6.80
N ASP A 58 2.95 -12.01 -6.55
CA ASP A 58 2.94 -13.46 -6.78
C ASP A 58 1.90 -14.16 -5.90
N LEU A 59 1.78 -13.76 -4.63
CA LEU A 59 0.74 -14.27 -3.72
C LEU A 59 -0.66 -14.00 -4.29
N LEU A 60 -0.93 -12.76 -4.71
CA LEU A 60 -2.24 -12.36 -5.23
C LEU A 60 -2.58 -13.09 -6.54
N ASN A 61 -1.64 -13.11 -7.48
CA ASN A 61 -1.80 -13.80 -8.77
C ASN A 61 -2.02 -15.30 -8.58
N THR A 62 -1.30 -15.93 -7.66
CA THR A 62 -1.49 -17.35 -7.35
C THR A 62 -2.86 -17.59 -6.71
N HIS A 63 -3.19 -16.84 -5.65
CA HIS A 63 -4.42 -17.04 -4.87
C HIS A 63 -5.69 -16.75 -5.67
N TYR A 64 -5.65 -15.75 -6.56
CA TYR A 64 -6.80 -15.31 -7.34
C TYR A 64 -6.70 -15.59 -8.85
N SER A 65 -5.79 -16.47 -9.27
CA SER A 65 -5.55 -16.83 -10.68
C SER A 65 -6.81 -17.13 -11.51
N LYS A 66 -7.84 -17.71 -10.89
CA LYS A 66 -9.12 -18.06 -11.55
C LYS A 66 -10.16 -16.93 -11.54
N LYS A 67 -9.97 -15.90 -10.73
CA LYS A 67 -10.90 -14.76 -10.55
C LYS A 67 -10.41 -13.50 -11.24
N LEU A 68 -9.10 -13.32 -11.36
CA LEU A 68 -8.50 -12.19 -12.04
C LEU A 68 -8.72 -12.28 -13.55
N SER A 69 -9.14 -11.17 -14.16
CA SER A 69 -9.24 -11.04 -15.63
C SER A 69 -7.86 -10.95 -16.28
N LYS A 70 -6.90 -10.34 -15.59
CA LYS A 70 -5.48 -10.25 -15.94
C LYS A 70 -4.64 -10.34 -14.66
N PRO A 71 -3.46 -10.98 -14.68
CA PRO A 71 -2.55 -10.94 -13.54
C PRO A 71 -2.03 -9.52 -13.30
N PHE A 72 -1.69 -9.23 -12.05
CA PHE A 72 -0.96 -8.01 -11.68
C PHE A 72 0.51 -8.14 -12.11
N ASP A 73 1.11 -7.03 -12.55
CA ASP A 73 2.50 -6.97 -12.98
C ASP A 73 3.14 -5.64 -12.53
N LEU A 74 4.23 -5.73 -11.75
CA LEU A 74 4.96 -4.55 -11.28
C LEU A 74 5.58 -3.72 -12.42
N TYR A 75 5.81 -4.31 -13.59
CA TYR A 75 6.30 -3.57 -14.76
C TYR A 75 5.24 -2.64 -15.36
N ASN A 76 3.94 -2.90 -15.14
CA ASN A 76 2.85 -2.02 -15.63
C ASN A 76 2.99 -0.57 -15.13
N TRP A 77 3.58 -0.37 -13.96
CA TRP A 77 3.91 0.96 -13.44
C TRP A 77 4.88 1.73 -14.35
N LEU A 78 5.89 1.06 -14.89
CA LEU A 78 6.90 1.68 -15.77
C LEU A 78 6.34 2.01 -17.16
N GLU A 79 5.34 1.23 -17.60
CA GLU A 79 4.67 1.41 -18.90
C GLU A 79 3.45 2.34 -18.85
N PHE A 80 3.21 2.95 -17.70
CA PHE A 80 2.07 3.83 -17.44
C PHE A 80 0.70 3.16 -17.63
N ASN A 81 0.60 1.86 -17.37
CA ASN A 81 -0.66 1.12 -17.44
C ASN A 81 -1.48 1.32 -16.15
N GLU A 82 -2.27 2.40 -16.13
CA GLU A 82 -3.11 2.80 -14.99
C GLU A 82 -4.24 1.81 -14.64
N GLU A 83 -4.47 0.77 -15.44
CA GLU A 83 -5.45 -0.28 -15.09
C GLU A 83 -4.95 -1.19 -13.95
N ASP A 84 -3.63 -1.34 -13.80
CA ASP A 84 -3.03 -2.14 -12.74
C ASP A 84 -2.79 -1.30 -11.48
N GLU A 85 -3.87 -1.04 -10.76
CA GLU A 85 -3.82 -0.21 -9.56
C GLU A 85 -3.05 -0.83 -8.41
N VAL A 86 -2.82 -2.15 -8.40
CA VAL A 86 -1.97 -2.80 -7.39
C VAL A 86 -0.52 -2.41 -7.63
N SER A 87 -0.04 -2.55 -8.87
CA SER A 87 1.32 -2.14 -9.27
C SER A 87 1.59 -0.67 -8.96
N TYR A 88 0.62 0.20 -9.26
CA TYR A 88 0.66 1.62 -8.95
C TYR A 88 0.66 1.89 -7.44
N PHE A 89 -0.24 1.26 -6.69
CA PHE A 89 -0.33 1.44 -5.25
C PHE A 89 0.97 1.05 -4.54
N LEU A 90 1.53 -0.11 -4.89
CA LEU A 90 2.78 -0.60 -4.31
C LEU A 90 3.97 0.31 -4.64
N SER A 91 3.96 0.98 -5.79
CA SER A 91 5.05 1.91 -6.17
C SER A 91 4.87 3.29 -5.54
N GLU A 92 3.66 3.87 -5.61
CA GLU A 92 3.36 5.20 -5.09
C GLU A 92 3.37 5.27 -3.57
N THR A 93 2.94 4.21 -2.89
CA THR A 93 2.97 4.20 -1.42
C THR A 93 4.40 4.21 -0.88
N GLY A 94 5.35 3.59 -1.59
CA GLY A 94 6.78 3.69 -1.28
C GLY A 94 7.29 5.14 -1.38
N SER A 95 6.91 5.84 -2.46
CA SER A 95 7.22 7.26 -2.65
C SER A 95 6.58 8.15 -1.57
N ASN A 96 5.35 7.85 -1.15
CA ASN A 96 4.69 8.59 -0.07
C ASN A 96 5.33 8.34 1.29
N ALA A 97 5.73 7.10 1.60
CA ALA A 97 6.49 6.80 2.81
C ALA A 97 7.83 7.52 2.82
N LEU A 98 8.54 7.56 1.68
CA LEU A 98 9.77 8.35 1.51
C LEU A 98 9.54 9.86 1.70
N SER A 99 8.34 10.37 1.43
CA SER A 99 8.05 11.80 1.53
C SER A 99 7.60 12.18 2.94
N TYR A 100 6.67 11.42 3.52
CA TYR A 100 5.90 11.87 4.69
C TYR A 100 6.18 11.10 5.98
N SER A 101 6.83 9.93 5.91
CA SER A 101 7.19 9.20 7.13
C SER A 101 8.37 9.85 7.85
N GLN A 102 8.45 9.65 9.16
CA GLN A 102 9.58 10.14 9.98
C GLN A 102 10.91 9.54 9.52
N PHE A 103 10.92 8.23 9.27
CA PHE A 103 12.14 7.50 8.92
C PHE A 103 12.37 7.37 7.41
N LYS A 104 11.45 7.92 6.61
CA LYS A 104 11.48 7.94 5.14
C LYS A 104 11.51 6.53 4.53
N THR A 105 10.94 5.53 5.19
CA THR A 105 10.91 4.14 4.72
C THR A 105 9.65 3.37 5.15
N PRO A 106 9.14 2.48 4.28
CA PRO A 106 8.18 1.44 4.65
C PRO A 106 8.82 0.34 5.48
N SER A 107 8.12 -0.13 6.51
CA SER A 107 8.61 -1.14 7.46
C SER A 107 8.08 -2.55 7.18
N GLN A 108 6.82 -2.68 6.77
CA GLN A 108 6.22 -3.97 6.44
C GLN A 108 4.98 -3.81 5.57
N PHE A 109 4.65 -4.88 4.84
CA PHE A 109 3.38 -5.01 4.12
C PHE A 109 2.49 -5.99 4.88
N GLN A 110 1.19 -5.75 4.82
CA GLN A 110 0.17 -6.62 5.38
C GLN A 110 -0.85 -6.91 4.27
N VAL A 111 -1.19 -8.18 4.06
CA VAL A 111 -2.11 -8.61 3.01
C VAL A 111 -3.19 -9.48 3.65
N TRP A 112 -4.45 -9.08 3.49
CA TRP A 112 -5.62 -9.84 3.91
C TRP A 112 -6.34 -10.38 2.68
N LEU A 113 -6.40 -11.70 2.55
CA LEU A 113 -7.03 -12.40 1.44
C LEU A 113 -8.46 -12.81 1.81
N GLY A 114 -9.45 -12.21 1.15
CA GLY A 114 -10.87 -12.51 1.35
C GLY A 114 -11.49 -13.24 0.17
N GLU A 115 -12.74 -13.69 0.33
CA GLU A 115 -13.48 -14.38 -0.74
C GLU A 115 -13.79 -13.44 -1.92
N LYS A 116 -14.08 -12.17 -1.64
CA LYS A 116 -14.52 -11.16 -2.62
C LYS A 116 -13.42 -10.22 -3.10
N GLY A 117 -12.22 -10.35 -2.56
CA GLY A 117 -11.16 -9.39 -2.81
C GLY A 117 -10.10 -9.45 -1.73
N PHE A 118 -9.25 -8.45 -1.68
CA PHE A 118 -8.16 -8.37 -0.72
C PHE A 118 -7.92 -6.94 -0.25
N VAL A 119 -7.21 -6.82 0.86
CA VAL A 119 -6.68 -5.55 1.36
C VAL A 119 -5.17 -5.65 1.45
N ILE A 120 -4.46 -4.62 0.98
CA ILE A 120 -3.02 -4.46 1.21
C ILE A 120 -2.84 -3.23 2.10
N GLY A 121 -2.07 -3.36 3.18
CA GLY A 121 -1.61 -2.26 4.02
C GLY A 121 -0.10 -2.13 3.95
N ILE A 122 0.41 -0.92 3.79
CA ILE A 122 1.85 -0.63 3.88
C ILE A 122 2.09 0.25 5.09
N GLU A 123 2.84 -0.27 6.06
CA GLU A 123 3.11 0.38 7.34
C GLU A 123 4.46 1.09 7.33
N GLN A 124 4.50 2.29 7.90
CA GLN A 124 5.72 3.00 8.26
C GLN A 124 5.89 3.06 9.80
N LYS A 125 7.14 3.11 10.27
CA LYS A 125 7.47 3.33 11.68
C LYS A 125 7.55 4.82 12.03
N GLY A 126 7.53 5.10 13.33
CA GLY A 126 7.63 6.45 13.88
C GLY A 126 6.32 7.25 13.79
N LYS A 127 6.46 8.57 13.70
CA LYS A 127 5.34 9.50 13.54
C LYS A 127 4.67 9.31 12.17
N GLY A 128 3.35 9.25 12.20
CA GLY A 128 2.53 9.27 10.99
C GLY A 128 2.45 10.66 10.38
N PHE A 129 1.62 10.80 9.35
CA PHE A 129 1.38 12.08 8.68
C PHE A 129 -0.11 12.41 8.58
N HIS A 130 -0.43 13.69 8.44
CA HIS A 130 -1.83 14.13 8.34
C HIS A 130 -2.33 13.97 6.89
N ALA A 131 -2.86 12.80 6.55
CA ALA A 131 -3.32 12.45 5.21
C ALA A 131 -4.41 13.38 4.66
N GLU A 132 -5.37 13.81 5.50
CA GLU A 132 -6.41 14.78 5.10
C GLU A 132 -5.78 16.12 4.66
N ASP A 133 -4.82 16.63 5.44
CA ASP A 133 -4.12 17.86 5.14
C ASP A 133 -3.30 17.76 3.86
N VAL A 134 -2.54 16.68 3.67
CA VAL A 134 -1.80 16.41 2.42
C VAL A 134 -2.76 16.37 1.23
N HIS A 135 -3.92 15.74 1.39
CA HIS A 135 -4.94 15.66 0.35
C HIS A 135 -5.52 17.04 0.01
N HIS A 136 -6.03 17.78 1.01
CA HIS A 136 -6.74 19.05 0.83
C HIS A 136 -5.82 20.18 0.39
N LYS A 137 -4.61 20.26 0.96
CA LYS A 137 -3.62 21.31 0.63
C LYS A 137 -2.81 20.98 -0.62
N LYS A 138 -2.98 19.79 -1.19
CA LYS A 138 -2.23 19.28 -2.36
C LYS A 138 -0.72 19.43 -2.21
N ILE A 139 -0.20 19.12 -1.02
CA ILE A 139 1.23 19.18 -0.72
C ILE A 139 1.96 18.20 -1.66
N LYS A 140 2.97 18.68 -2.39
CA LYS A 140 3.85 17.89 -3.25
C LYS A 140 5.29 18.13 -2.80
N GLU A 141 5.92 17.11 -2.21
CA GLU A 141 7.34 17.21 -1.82
C GLU A 141 8.28 16.52 -2.82
N ASN A 142 7.80 15.64 -3.70
CA ASN A 142 8.64 14.83 -4.61
C ASN A 142 8.05 14.65 -6.03
N ASN A 143 8.89 14.22 -6.97
CA ASN A 143 8.61 14.02 -8.40
C ASN A 143 7.74 12.78 -8.75
N GLY A 144 6.93 12.27 -7.83
CA GLY A 144 5.96 11.16 -8.08
C GLY A 144 4.54 11.67 -8.35
N ALA A 145 3.58 10.77 -8.64
CA ALA A 145 2.17 11.15 -8.69
C ALA A 145 1.66 11.55 -7.28
N ALA A 146 2.34 11.12 -6.22
CA ALA A 146 2.01 11.42 -4.83
C ALA A 146 0.55 11.02 -4.54
N PHE A 147 -0.16 11.81 -3.73
CA PHE A 147 -1.59 11.63 -3.50
C PHE A 147 -2.45 11.72 -4.78
N ASP A 148 -1.91 12.13 -5.96
CA ASP A 148 -2.72 12.18 -7.20
C ASP A 148 -3.17 10.80 -7.65
N PHE A 149 -2.34 9.75 -7.48
CA PHE A 149 -2.80 8.38 -7.74
C PHE A 149 -3.97 8.02 -6.81
N PHE A 150 -3.81 8.24 -5.50
CA PHE A 150 -4.86 7.94 -4.51
C PHE A 150 -6.17 8.71 -4.78
N ARG A 151 -6.09 9.90 -5.38
CA ARG A 151 -7.25 10.70 -5.78
C ARG A 151 -7.99 10.13 -7.00
N LYS A 152 -7.30 9.41 -7.88
CA LYS A 152 -7.80 8.98 -9.20
C LYS A 152 -8.05 7.49 -9.33
N ALA A 153 -7.48 6.67 -8.45
CA ALA A 153 -7.69 5.22 -8.48
C ALA A 153 -9.19 4.87 -8.46
N LYS A 154 -9.54 3.65 -8.84
CA LYS A 154 -10.90 3.10 -8.78
C LYS A 154 -11.08 2.30 -7.50
N ASN A 155 -10.01 1.65 -7.03
CA ASN A 155 -9.98 0.92 -5.77
C ASN A 155 -9.97 1.84 -4.56
N THR A 156 -10.54 1.38 -3.45
CA THR A 156 -10.70 2.19 -2.25
C THR A 156 -9.36 2.34 -1.52
N ILE A 157 -8.88 3.57 -1.35
CA ILE A 157 -7.69 3.90 -0.54
C ILE A 157 -8.14 4.47 0.80
N PHE A 158 -7.60 3.99 1.91
CA PHE A 158 -7.92 4.48 3.26
C PHE A 158 -6.71 4.39 4.21
N PHE A 159 -6.87 4.86 5.44
CA PHE A 159 -5.77 5.01 6.41
C PHE A 159 -6.15 4.46 7.77
N ASP A 160 -5.15 4.03 8.56
CA ASP A 160 -5.36 3.62 9.96
C ASP A 160 -5.85 4.78 10.83
N ASN A 161 -5.24 5.95 10.66
CA ASN A 161 -5.67 7.20 11.28
C ASN A 161 -5.37 8.38 10.34
N PRO A 162 -6.36 8.99 9.68
CA PRO A 162 -6.13 10.07 8.71
C PRO A 162 -5.37 11.30 9.22
N LYS A 163 -5.37 11.54 10.54
CA LYS A 163 -4.67 12.69 11.15
C LYS A 163 -3.23 12.35 11.56
N ASN A 164 -2.90 11.06 11.62
CA ASN A 164 -1.59 10.55 11.98
C ASN A 164 -1.37 9.18 11.30
N ALA A 165 -1.45 9.17 9.97
CA ALA A 165 -1.48 7.96 9.17
C ALA A 165 -0.12 7.28 9.21
N ARG A 166 -0.12 6.03 9.68
CA ARG A 166 1.06 5.15 9.67
C ARG A 166 0.88 3.98 8.72
N ILE A 167 -0.35 3.65 8.37
CA ILE A 167 -0.65 2.61 7.40
C ILE A 167 -1.56 3.18 6.34
N ILE A 168 -1.15 3.02 5.09
CA ILE A 168 -1.98 3.31 3.92
C ILE A 168 -2.50 1.96 3.41
N TYR A 169 -3.81 1.88 3.19
CA TYR A 169 -4.48 0.68 2.71
C TYR A 169 -5.05 0.89 1.31
N ILE A 170 -5.05 -0.19 0.52
CA ILE A 170 -5.89 -0.36 -0.67
C ILE A 170 -6.81 -1.55 -0.46
N GLU A 171 -8.10 -1.37 -0.74
CA GLU A 171 -9.09 -2.44 -0.87
C GLU A 171 -9.37 -2.67 -2.35
N HIS A 172 -9.18 -3.91 -2.79
CA HIS A 172 -9.43 -4.35 -4.16
C HIS A 172 -10.51 -5.42 -4.18
N LEU A 173 -11.53 -5.23 -5.01
CA LEU A 173 -12.65 -6.17 -5.18
C LEU A 173 -12.54 -6.89 -6.53
N LEU A 174 -12.80 -8.20 -6.53
CA LEU A 174 -12.71 -9.09 -7.70
C LEU A 174 -14.05 -9.22 -8.43
#